data_AF-A0A3C0X1M4-F1
#
_entry.id   AF-A0A3C0X1M4-F1
#
_cell.length_a   1.000
_cell.length_b   1.000
_cell.length_c   1.000
_cell.angle_alpha   90.00
_cell.angle_beta   90.00
_cell.angle_gamma   90.00
#
_symmetry.space_group_name_H-M   'P 1'
#
loop_
_entity.id
_entity.type
_entity.pdbx_description
1 polymer ?
#
loop_
_entity_poly.entity_id
_entity_poly.type
_entity_poly.pdbx_seq_one_letter_code
_entity_poly.pdbx_strand_id
1 'polypeptide(L)'
;MIIKNAFVYKNGKIIREDYDLSVGGVGFLSDFNNVYIFPAFCDVHVHFREPGFFYKETIKTGSLAAARGGYTDVCTMPNLNPVPDSAENIKEQIKIIERDAAVRVHPYAAITVGENGEKLTNMEALDPYCIAFSDDGRGVQSEDMMRAAMLKAKALDKIIAAHCEDNTLLCGGYIHKGEYARLHGHKGISSASEWKPIERDLRLAKETGCKYHVCHISCKESVELIRRAKADGVDVTCETAPHYLIFNDMDL
;
A
#
# COMPACT_ATOMS: atom_id res chain seq x y z
N MET A 1 1.77 31.64 11.84
CA MET A 1 0.91 31.77 13.04
C MET A 1 1.74 31.29 14.21
N ILE A 2 1.88 32.12 15.24
CA ILE A 2 2.71 31.75 16.39
C ILE A 2 1.85 31.04 17.44
N ILE A 3 2.15 29.77 17.70
CA ILE A 3 1.62 28.99 18.82
C ILE A 3 2.57 29.20 19.99
N LYS A 4 2.12 29.95 21.00
CA LYS A 4 2.96 30.28 22.15
C LYS A 4 3.15 29.09 23.09
N ASN A 5 4.36 28.94 23.63
CA ASN A 5 4.71 27.94 24.65
C ASN A 5 4.29 26.50 24.29
N ALA A 6 4.36 26.14 23.00
CA ALA A 6 4.02 24.82 22.49
C ALA A 6 5.02 23.75 22.95
N PHE A 7 4.57 22.51 23.07
CA PHE A 7 5.44 21.34 23.18
C PHE A 7 5.82 20.88 21.78
N VAL A 8 7.05 21.15 21.36
CA VAL A 8 7.56 20.87 20.00
C VAL A 8 8.49 19.68 20.04
N TYR A 9 8.26 18.67 19.19
CA TYR A 9 9.20 17.56 19.03
C TYR A 9 10.29 17.91 18.01
N LYS A 10 11.55 17.96 18.45
CA LYS A 10 12.70 18.32 17.64
C LYS A 10 13.91 17.49 18.06
N ASN A 11 14.58 16.86 17.09
CA ASN A 11 15.80 16.09 17.32
C ASN A 11 15.68 15.03 18.44
N GLY A 12 14.58 14.28 18.46
CA GLY A 12 14.37 13.19 19.42
C GLY A 12 13.88 13.63 20.80
N LYS A 13 13.58 14.91 21.02
CA LYS A 13 13.16 15.45 22.32
C LYS A 13 11.96 16.39 22.18
N ILE A 14 11.14 16.44 23.22
CA ILE A 14 10.08 17.45 23.37
C ILE A 14 10.67 18.66 24.08
N ILE A 15 10.59 19.83 23.46
CA ILE A 15 11.02 21.12 24.02
C ILE A 15 9.84 22.09 24.11
N ARG A 16 9.91 23.05 25.02
CA ARG A 16 8.89 24.09 25.15
C ARG A 16 9.38 25.37 24.48
N GLU A 17 8.74 25.77 23.39
CA GLU A 17 9.10 26.98 22.64
C GLU A 17 7.88 27.58 21.93
N ASP A 18 7.99 28.85 21.52
CA ASP A 18 7.02 29.43 20.59
C ASP A 18 7.26 28.83 19.20
N TYR A 19 6.20 28.35 18.55
CA TYR A 19 6.29 27.70 17.24
C TYR A 19 5.57 28.51 16.17
N ASP A 20 6.29 28.91 15.11
CA ASP A 20 5.66 29.58 13.96
C ASP A 20 5.18 28.56 12.93
N LEU A 21 3.86 28.34 12.93
CA LEU A 21 3.18 27.50 11.96
C LEU A 21 2.84 28.33 10.72
N SER A 22 3.54 28.08 9.61
CA SER A 22 3.16 28.64 8.31
C SER A 22 1.84 28.04 7.85
N VAL A 23 0.78 28.84 7.87
CA VAL A 23 -0.54 28.45 7.39
C VAL A 23 -0.88 29.26 6.15
N GLY A 24 -1.33 28.59 5.09
CA GLY A 24 -1.83 29.25 3.88
C GLY A 24 -3.06 30.14 4.18
N GLY A 25 -3.47 30.98 3.22
CA GLY A 25 -4.49 32.03 3.38
C GLY A 25 -5.94 31.60 3.65
N VAL A 26 -6.17 30.46 4.29
CA VAL A 26 -7.50 29.98 4.69
C VAL A 26 -7.76 30.39 6.14
N GLY A 27 -8.91 31.03 6.37
CA GLY A 27 -9.31 31.52 7.70
C GLY A 27 -9.37 30.39 8.74
N PHE A 28 -8.82 30.66 9.93
CA PHE A 28 -8.78 29.70 11.03
C PHE A 28 -10.05 29.75 11.89
N LEU A 29 -10.58 28.57 12.21
CA LEU A 29 -11.44 28.38 13.38
C LEU A 29 -10.56 28.46 14.63
N SER A 30 -10.78 29.53 15.39
CA SER A 30 -10.12 29.86 16.63
C SER A 30 -10.53 28.89 17.74
N ASP A 31 -9.63 28.01 18.18
CA ASP A 31 -9.17 27.84 19.57
C ASP A 31 -8.31 26.56 19.67
N PHE A 32 -6.98 26.69 19.75
CA PHE A 32 -6.03 25.56 19.81
C PHE A 32 -5.84 25.03 21.24
N ASN A 33 -6.92 24.89 22.00
CA ASN A 33 -6.85 24.31 23.34
C ASN A 33 -6.79 22.77 23.24
N ASN A 34 -5.76 22.17 23.82
CA ASN A 34 -5.55 20.71 23.91
C ASN A 34 -5.45 19.97 22.55
N VAL A 35 -4.83 20.59 21.55
CA VAL A 35 -4.58 19.98 20.24
C VAL A 35 -3.17 19.43 20.11
N TYR A 36 -3.01 18.40 19.27
CA TYR A 36 -1.72 17.91 18.81
C TYR A 36 -1.60 18.17 17.31
N ILE A 37 -0.46 18.72 16.89
CA ILE A 37 -0.17 19.01 15.48
C ILE A 37 0.89 18.01 15.02
N PHE A 38 0.53 17.21 14.02
CA PHE A 38 1.41 16.24 13.38
C PHE A 38 1.69 16.66 11.94
N PRO A 39 2.83 16.27 11.35
CA PRO A 39 2.93 16.19 9.90
C PRO A 39 1.77 15.36 9.36
N ALA A 40 1.27 15.73 8.18
CA ALA A 40 0.21 14.97 7.56
C ALA A 40 0.65 13.52 7.30
N PHE A 41 -0.27 12.59 7.51
CA PHE A 41 0.01 11.18 7.29
C PHE A 41 -0.05 10.84 5.79
N CYS A 42 0.68 9.79 5.43
CA CYS A 42 0.66 9.20 4.10
C CYS A 42 0.22 7.74 4.23
N ASP A 43 -0.74 7.32 3.40
CA ASP A 43 -1.19 5.92 3.34
C ASP A 43 -0.83 5.33 1.97
N VAL A 44 0.14 4.42 1.93
CA VAL A 44 0.62 3.87 0.66
C VAL A 44 -0.24 2.71 0.15
N HIS A 45 -1.34 2.37 0.83
CA HIS A 45 -2.20 1.26 0.47
C HIS A 45 -3.68 1.54 0.80
N VAL A 46 -4.41 2.13 -0.17
CA VAL A 46 -5.86 2.35 -0.05
C VAL A 46 -6.67 1.75 -1.20
N HIS A 47 -7.95 1.51 -0.94
CA HIS A 47 -8.91 0.95 -1.90
C HIS A 47 -10.12 1.87 -2.08
N PHE A 48 -10.05 2.81 -3.02
CA PHE A 48 -11.15 3.76 -3.28
C PHE A 48 -12.22 3.26 -4.24
N ARG A 49 -12.03 2.09 -4.86
CA ARG A 49 -13.05 1.33 -5.61
C ARG A 49 -13.65 2.03 -6.85
N GLU A 50 -13.20 3.22 -7.20
CA GLU A 50 -13.60 3.94 -8.41
C GLU A 50 -12.38 4.14 -9.34
N PRO A 51 -12.49 3.79 -10.64
CA PRO A 51 -13.70 3.38 -11.38
C PRO A 51 -14.19 1.94 -11.14
N GLY A 52 -15.46 1.69 -11.49
CA GLY A 52 -16.04 0.35 -11.62
C GLY A 52 -16.85 -0.16 -10.43
N PHE A 53 -16.44 0.17 -9.21
CA PHE A 53 -17.07 -0.33 -7.98
C PHE A 53 -17.51 0.81 -7.06
N PHE A 54 -17.96 1.92 -7.65
CA PHE A 54 -18.37 3.16 -6.96
C PHE A 54 -19.48 2.98 -5.90
N TYR A 55 -20.24 1.88 -5.96
CA TYR A 55 -21.22 1.52 -4.94
C TYR A 55 -20.58 1.07 -3.61
N LYS A 56 -19.29 0.71 -3.61
CA LYS A 56 -18.51 0.37 -2.40
C LYS A 56 -17.87 1.62 -1.80
N GLU A 57 -17.19 2.39 -2.65
CA GLU A 57 -16.51 3.64 -2.29
C GLU A 57 -16.25 4.45 -3.56
N THR A 58 -16.12 5.78 -3.45
CA THR A 58 -15.73 6.68 -4.56
C THR A 58 -14.43 7.41 -4.24
N ILE A 59 -13.75 7.98 -5.23
CA ILE A 59 -12.58 8.85 -5.00
C ILE A 59 -12.96 10.00 -4.05
N LYS A 60 -14.14 10.60 -4.22
CA LYS A 60 -14.63 11.70 -3.37
C LYS A 60 -14.78 11.27 -1.92
N THR A 61 -15.54 10.21 -1.68
CA THR A 61 -15.87 9.77 -0.31
C THR A 61 -14.66 9.17 0.39
N GLY A 62 -13.86 8.36 -0.32
CA GLY A 62 -12.61 7.79 0.20
C GLY A 62 -11.57 8.86 0.54
N SER A 63 -11.37 9.87 -0.31
CA SER A 63 -10.43 10.96 -0.04
C SER A 63 -10.89 11.88 1.11
N LEU A 64 -12.20 12.11 1.27
CA LEU A 64 -12.74 12.82 2.44
C LEU A 64 -12.56 12.02 3.72
N ALA A 65 -12.72 10.69 3.66
CA ALA A 65 -12.45 9.80 4.79
C ALA A 65 -10.96 9.83 5.17
N ALA A 66 -10.06 9.80 4.19
CA ALA A 66 -8.62 9.95 4.39
C ALA A 66 -8.27 11.29 5.05
N ALA A 67 -8.83 12.41 4.56
CA ALA A 67 -8.64 13.73 5.15
C ALA A 67 -9.10 13.76 6.62
N ARG A 68 -10.25 13.15 6.92
CA ARG A 68 -10.77 13.03 8.30
C ARG A 68 -9.84 12.20 9.18
N GLY A 69 -9.15 11.21 8.63
CA GLY A 69 -8.13 10.41 9.32
C GLY A 69 -6.78 11.12 9.50
N GLY A 70 -6.60 12.33 8.97
CA GLY A 70 -5.34 13.07 9.03
C GLY A 70 -4.35 12.74 7.90
N TYR A 71 -4.79 12.03 6.86
CA TYR A 71 -3.99 11.72 5.69
C TYR A 71 -4.11 12.82 4.63
N THR A 72 -3.00 13.18 3.98
CA THR A 72 -3.01 14.10 2.83
C THR A 72 -2.48 13.49 1.55
N ASP A 73 -1.83 12.34 1.63
CA ASP A 73 -1.34 11.58 0.50
C ASP A 73 -1.78 10.14 0.66
N VAL A 74 -2.42 9.60 -0.36
CA VAL A 74 -2.87 8.22 -0.38
C VAL A 74 -2.52 7.56 -1.70
N CYS A 75 -2.21 6.27 -1.69
CA CYS A 75 -1.89 5.53 -2.91
C CYS A 75 -2.95 4.46 -3.19
N THR A 76 -3.71 4.60 -4.28
CA THR A 76 -4.83 3.69 -4.61
C THR A 76 -4.37 2.46 -5.36
N MET A 77 -4.75 1.29 -4.88
CA MET A 77 -4.45 0.00 -5.52
C MET A 77 -5.18 -0.19 -6.86
N PRO A 78 -4.65 -1.02 -7.78
CA PRO A 78 -5.10 -1.09 -9.17
C PRO A 78 -6.28 -2.05 -9.42
N ASN A 79 -6.83 -2.69 -8.40
CA ASN A 79 -7.91 -3.67 -8.50
C ASN A 79 -9.31 -3.05 -8.74
N LEU A 80 -9.44 -2.40 -9.89
CA LEU A 80 -10.58 -1.59 -10.34
C LEU A 80 -11.20 -2.16 -11.63
N ASN A 81 -12.25 -1.51 -12.12
CA ASN A 81 -12.84 -1.84 -13.41
C ASN A 81 -13.18 -0.57 -14.21
N PRO A 82 -12.43 -0.22 -15.26
CA PRO A 82 -11.28 -0.96 -15.79
C PRO A 82 -10.06 -0.93 -14.84
N VAL A 83 -9.21 -1.95 -14.95
CA VAL A 83 -7.89 -1.99 -14.29
C VAL A 83 -6.99 -0.91 -14.93
N PRO A 84 -6.17 -0.16 -14.18
CA PRO A 84 -5.19 0.79 -14.71
C PRO A 84 -3.97 0.06 -15.28
N ASP A 85 -4.20 -0.76 -16.32
CA ASP A 85 -3.24 -1.61 -17.01
C ASP A 85 -2.82 -1.06 -18.39
N SER A 86 -3.38 0.09 -18.77
CA SER A 86 -3.08 0.83 -19.99
C SER A 86 -3.15 2.33 -19.75
N ALA A 87 -2.50 3.10 -20.63
CA ALA A 87 -2.51 4.56 -20.56
C ALA A 87 -3.93 5.14 -20.68
N GLU A 88 -4.85 4.46 -21.36
CA GLU A 88 -6.25 4.87 -21.44
C GLU A 88 -6.95 4.71 -20.09
N ASN A 89 -6.86 3.53 -19.50
CA ASN A 89 -7.55 3.19 -18.26
C ASN A 89 -7.04 4.01 -17.06
N ILE A 90 -5.72 4.16 -16.91
CA ILE A 90 -5.18 4.97 -15.80
C ILE A 90 -5.52 6.46 -15.94
N LYS A 91 -5.63 6.97 -17.18
CA LYS A 91 -6.05 8.36 -17.42
C LYS A 91 -7.51 8.58 -17.08
N GLU A 92 -8.37 7.58 -17.20
CA GLU A 92 -9.74 7.66 -16.70
C GLU A 92 -9.75 7.88 -15.19
N GLN A 93 -8.99 7.06 -14.44
CA GLN A 93 -8.87 7.23 -12.99
C GLN A 93 -8.29 8.60 -12.61
N ILE A 94 -7.24 9.06 -13.31
CA ILE A 94 -6.63 10.37 -13.04
C ILE A 94 -7.63 11.51 -13.23
N LYS A 95 -8.49 11.47 -14.26
CA LYS A 95 -9.54 12.48 -14.45
C LYS A 95 -10.53 12.51 -13.29
N ILE A 96 -10.87 11.36 -12.71
CA ILE A 96 -11.74 11.27 -11.54
C ILE A 96 -11.02 11.84 -10.31
N ILE A 97 -9.74 11.51 -10.12
CA ILE A 97 -8.89 12.08 -9.07
C ILE A 97 -8.86 13.60 -9.14
N GLU A 98 -8.54 14.17 -10.30
CA GLU A 98 -8.49 15.62 -10.51
C GLU A 98 -9.82 16.32 -10.26
N ARG A 99 -10.93 15.64 -10.57
CA ARG A 99 -12.28 16.18 -10.39
C ARG A 99 -12.75 16.16 -8.94
N ASP A 100 -12.48 15.06 -8.22
CA ASP A 100 -13.23 14.72 -7.02
C ASP A 100 -12.39 14.57 -5.74
N ALA A 101 -11.06 14.44 -5.83
CA ALA A 101 -10.23 14.13 -4.67
C ALA A 101 -10.10 15.32 -3.70
N ALA A 102 -10.31 15.05 -2.40
CA ALA A 102 -10.09 15.99 -1.31
C ALA A 102 -8.66 15.98 -0.73
N VAL A 103 -7.85 14.98 -1.11
CA VAL A 103 -6.43 14.83 -0.74
C VAL A 103 -5.63 14.45 -1.98
N ARG A 104 -4.29 14.43 -1.91
CA ARG A 104 -3.46 13.94 -3.01
C ARG A 104 -3.61 12.44 -3.14
N VAL A 105 -3.95 11.97 -4.33
CA VAL A 105 -4.13 10.55 -4.64
C VAL A 105 -3.11 10.15 -5.70
N HIS A 106 -2.33 9.11 -5.40
CA HIS A 106 -1.23 8.61 -6.23
C HIS A 106 -1.55 7.18 -6.69
N PRO A 107 -2.04 6.96 -7.92
CA PRO A 107 -2.48 5.63 -8.32
C PRO A 107 -1.32 4.66 -8.52
N TYR A 108 -1.53 3.39 -8.17
CA TYR A 108 -0.74 2.28 -8.70
C TYR A 108 -1.21 1.93 -10.11
N ALA A 109 -0.30 1.38 -10.92
CA ALA A 109 -0.65 0.71 -12.17
C ALA A 109 -0.50 -0.80 -12.02
N ALA A 110 -1.24 -1.57 -12.83
CA ALA A 110 -1.13 -3.03 -12.82
C ALA A 110 0.20 -3.52 -13.38
N ILE A 111 0.76 -4.59 -12.81
CA ILE A 111 1.91 -5.32 -13.37
C ILE A 111 1.46 -6.07 -14.63
N THR A 112 0.31 -6.73 -14.56
CA THR A 112 -0.23 -7.52 -15.67
C THR A 112 -1.56 -7.01 -16.18
N VAL A 113 -1.82 -7.26 -17.47
CA VAL A 113 -3.07 -6.86 -18.14
C VAL A 113 -4.25 -7.54 -17.45
N GLY A 114 -5.18 -6.72 -16.94
CA GLY A 114 -6.32 -7.14 -16.13
C GLY A 114 -5.98 -7.88 -14.83
N GLU A 115 -4.76 -7.73 -14.31
CA GLU A 115 -4.27 -8.43 -13.09
C GLU A 115 -4.33 -9.97 -13.20
N ASN A 116 -4.19 -10.52 -14.42
CA ASN A 116 -4.35 -11.95 -14.68
C ASN A 116 -3.06 -12.77 -14.54
N GLY A 117 -1.90 -12.13 -14.38
CA GLY A 117 -0.61 -12.83 -14.26
C GLY A 117 -0.08 -13.43 -15.58
N GLU A 118 -0.74 -13.17 -16.71
CA GLU A 118 -0.46 -13.81 -18.01
C GLU A 118 0.41 -12.96 -18.95
N LYS A 119 0.22 -11.63 -18.93
CA LYS A 119 0.90 -10.70 -19.84
C LYS A 119 1.24 -9.41 -19.10
N LEU A 120 2.50 -8.98 -19.16
CA LEU A 120 2.91 -7.67 -18.64
C LEU A 120 2.17 -6.53 -19.32
N THR A 121 1.89 -5.49 -18.55
CA THR A 121 1.44 -4.20 -19.08
C THR A 121 2.56 -3.50 -19.83
N ASN A 122 2.21 -2.47 -20.61
CA ASN A 122 3.22 -1.54 -21.14
C ASN A 122 3.65 -0.59 -20.02
N MET A 123 4.53 -1.06 -19.15
CA MET A 123 4.98 -0.35 -17.95
C MET A 123 5.60 1.00 -18.29
N GLU A 124 6.35 1.11 -19.40
CA GLU A 124 6.92 2.36 -19.88
C GLU A 124 5.85 3.41 -20.23
N ALA A 125 4.70 3.00 -20.77
CA ALA A 125 3.59 3.90 -21.06
C ALA A 125 2.80 4.32 -19.81
N LEU A 126 2.90 3.53 -18.72
CA LEU A 126 2.20 3.75 -17.46
C LEU A 126 3.02 4.55 -16.44
N ASP A 127 4.35 4.45 -16.51
CA ASP A 127 5.33 5.08 -15.61
C ASP A 127 5.05 6.56 -15.25
N PRO A 128 4.66 7.44 -16.19
CA PRO A 128 4.38 8.85 -15.88
C PRO A 128 3.13 9.07 -15.03
N TYR A 129 2.27 8.06 -14.92
CA TYR A 129 0.93 8.17 -14.35
C TYR A 129 0.77 7.45 -13.01
N CYS A 130 1.70 6.56 -12.65
CA CYS A 130 1.61 5.76 -11.44
C CYS A 130 2.77 6.01 -10.46
N ILE A 131 2.56 5.74 -9.18
CA ILE A 131 3.62 5.80 -8.17
C ILE A 131 4.47 4.52 -8.15
N ALA A 132 3.86 3.37 -8.43
CA ALA A 132 4.46 2.05 -8.43
C ALA A 132 3.57 1.04 -9.17
N PHE A 133 4.05 -0.19 -9.34
CA PHE A 133 3.31 -1.27 -9.99
C PHE A 133 2.92 -2.36 -9.00
N SER A 134 1.69 -2.87 -9.10
CA SER A 134 1.14 -3.93 -8.24
C SER A 134 0.05 -4.72 -8.96
N ASP A 135 -0.14 -6.00 -8.63
CA ASP A 135 -1.33 -6.80 -8.99
C ASP A 135 -2.09 -7.17 -7.69
N ASP A 136 -2.38 -6.15 -6.90
CA ASP A 136 -2.97 -6.30 -5.56
C ASP A 136 -4.33 -7.02 -5.61
N GLY A 137 -4.51 -8.02 -4.73
CA GLY A 137 -5.72 -8.84 -4.64
C GLY A 137 -5.68 -10.21 -5.32
N ARG A 138 -4.61 -10.56 -6.05
CA ARG A 138 -4.41 -11.92 -6.62
C ARG A 138 -2.99 -12.49 -6.52
N GLY A 139 -1.98 -11.63 -6.45
CA GLY A 139 -0.57 -12.02 -6.42
C GLY A 139 -0.03 -12.59 -7.75
N VAL A 140 1.18 -12.21 -8.15
CA VAL A 140 1.83 -12.76 -9.36
C VAL A 140 2.37 -14.16 -9.05
N GLN A 141 1.82 -15.17 -9.72
CA GLN A 141 2.12 -16.58 -9.44
C GLN A 141 3.42 -17.07 -10.12
N SER A 142 3.68 -16.61 -11.35
CA SER A 142 4.86 -17.04 -12.13
C SER A 142 6.13 -16.30 -11.69
N GLU A 143 7.20 -17.06 -11.40
CA GLU A 143 8.52 -16.50 -11.11
C GLU A 143 9.07 -15.69 -12.30
N ASP A 144 8.92 -16.22 -13.53
CA ASP A 144 9.40 -15.55 -14.74
C ASP A 144 8.64 -14.24 -14.99
N MET A 145 7.34 -14.21 -14.70
CA MET A 145 6.54 -12.99 -14.81
C MET A 145 7.01 -11.94 -13.80
N MET A 146 7.19 -12.32 -12.54
CA MET A 146 7.65 -11.40 -11.50
C MET A 146 9.08 -10.90 -11.81
N ARG A 147 9.97 -11.78 -12.26
CA ARG A 147 11.33 -11.42 -12.69
C ARG A 147 11.31 -10.40 -13.82
N ALA A 148 10.46 -10.61 -14.84
CA ALA A 148 10.32 -9.70 -15.96
C ALA A 148 9.77 -8.34 -15.51
N ALA A 149 8.77 -8.33 -14.62
CA ALA A 149 8.23 -7.10 -14.01
C ALA A 149 9.29 -6.33 -13.23
N MET A 150 10.09 -7.00 -12.39
CA MET A 150 11.16 -6.39 -11.61
C MET A 150 12.26 -5.78 -12.49
N LEU A 151 12.64 -6.45 -13.58
CA LEU A 151 13.61 -5.88 -14.55
C LEU A 151 13.09 -4.61 -15.22
N LYS A 152 11.80 -4.58 -15.58
CA LYS A 152 11.14 -3.41 -16.15
C LYS A 152 11.02 -2.27 -15.14
N ALA A 153 10.55 -2.55 -13.92
CA ALA A 153 10.47 -1.56 -12.85
C ALA A 153 11.85 -0.99 -12.51
N LYS A 154 12.91 -1.82 -12.48
CA LYS A 154 14.28 -1.36 -12.28
C LYS A 154 14.73 -0.38 -13.35
N ALA A 155 14.47 -0.68 -14.63
CA ALA A 155 14.83 0.21 -15.73
C ALA A 155 14.11 1.58 -15.67
N LEU A 156 12.93 1.62 -15.05
CA LEU A 156 12.10 2.80 -14.83
C LEU A 156 12.35 3.50 -13.49
N ASP A 157 13.24 2.97 -12.64
CA ASP A 157 13.43 3.39 -11.25
C ASP A 157 12.15 3.35 -10.38
N LYS A 158 11.24 2.42 -10.68
CA LYS A 158 9.97 2.20 -9.99
C LYS A 158 10.04 1.06 -8.98
N ILE A 159 9.02 1.01 -8.13
CA ILE A 159 8.83 -0.03 -7.11
C ILE A 159 7.85 -1.08 -7.66
N ILE A 160 8.14 -2.35 -7.39
CA ILE A 160 7.14 -3.42 -7.40
C ILE A 160 6.60 -3.56 -5.98
N ALA A 161 5.32 -3.27 -5.79
CA ALA A 161 4.59 -3.59 -4.56
C ALA A 161 3.79 -4.87 -4.77
N ALA A 162 3.85 -5.81 -3.83
CA ALA A 162 3.24 -7.13 -4.02
C ALA A 162 2.32 -7.52 -2.87
N HIS A 163 1.09 -7.85 -3.24
CA HIS A 163 0.24 -8.76 -2.49
C HIS A 163 0.80 -10.17 -2.61
N CYS A 164 1.46 -10.64 -1.55
CA CYS A 164 2.10 -11.95 -1.54
C CYS A 164 1.09 -13.03 -1.16
N GLU A 165 0.63 -13.80 -2.15
CA GLU A 165 -0.31 -14.88 -1.96
C GLU A 165 -0.03 -16.02 -2.95
N ASP A 166 0.22 -17.24 -2.43
CA ASP A 166 0.29 -18.47 -3.22
C ASP A 166 -1.11 -19.10 -3.31
N ASN A 167 -1.68 -19.06 -4.52
CA ASN A 167 -3.04 -19.52 -4.80
C ASN A 167 -3.22 -21.02 -4.53
N THR A 168 -2.16 -21.81 -4.63
CA THR A 168 -2.20 -23.26 -4.36
C THR A 168 -2.41 -23.58 -2.87
N LEU A 169 -2.12 -22.61 -1.99
CA LEU A 169 -2.18 -22.75 -0.54
C LEU A 169 -3.42 -22.10 0.10
N LEU A 170 -4.28 -21.48 -0.69
CA LEU A 170 -5.53 -20.90 -0.22
C LEU A 170 -6.51 -21.98 0.21
N CYS A 171 -6.64 -23.05 -0.58
CA CYS A 171 -7.49 -24.21 -0.30
C CYS A 171 -8.94 -23.85 0.12
N GLY A 172 -9.48 -22.74 -0.40
CA GLY A 172 -10.81 -22.21 -0.04
C GLY A 172 -10.92 -21.68 1.39
N GLY A 173 -9.79 -21.33 2.01
CA GLY A 173 -9.73 -20.64 3.29
C GLY A 173 -10.15 -19.17 3.18
N TYR A 174 -10.60 -18.62 4.29
CA TYR A 174 -11.11 -17.24 4.38
C TYR A 174 -10.73 -16.52 5.69
N ILE A 175 -10.01 -17.21 6.58
CA ILE A 175 -9.41 -16.66 7.81
C ILE A 175 -8.03 -17.29 8.01
N HIS A 176 -7.28 -16.90 9.05
CA HIS A 176 -6.01 -17.55 9.37
C HIS A 176 -6.20 -19.05 9.71
N LYS A 177 -5.32 -19.93 9.23
CA LYS A 177 -5.23 -21.34 9.63
C LYS A 177 -4.59 -21.49 11.02
N GLY A 178 -5.25 -20.90 12.01
CA GLY A 178 -4.84 -20.90 13.41
C GLY A 178 -5.81 -21.64 14.31
N GLU A 179 -5.76 -21.28 15.59
CA GLU A 179 -6.49 -21.95 16.66
C GLU A 179 -7.99 -21.69 16.55
N TYR A 180 -8.39 -20.45 16.24
CA TYR A 180 -9.80 -20.10 16.07
C TYR A 180 -10.46 -20.92 14.96
N ALA A 181 -9.79 -21.05 13.80
CA ALA A 181 -10.32 -21.84 12.69
C ALA A 181 -10.48 -23.31 13.07
N ARG A 182 -9.52 -23.87 13.81
CA ARG A 182 -9.53 -25.25 14.29
C ARG A 182 -10.68 -25.49 15.28
N LEU A 183 -10.88 -24.60 16.23
CA LEU A 183 -11.90 -24.72 17.28
C LEU A 183 -13.32 -24.61 16.73
N HIS A 184 -13.53 -23.79 15.70
CA HIS A 184 -14.87 -23.49 15.15
C HIS A 184 -15.17 -24.20 13.82
N GLY A 185 -14.27 -25.07 13.35
CA GLY A 185 -14.47 -25.84 12.12
C GLY A 185 -14.43 -24.99 10.83
N HIS A 186 -13.73 -23.86 10.84
CA HIS A 186 -13.55 -23.00 9.67
C HIS A 186 -12.37 -23.45 8.80
N LYS A 187 -12.38 -22.99 7.54
CA LYS A 187 -11.26 -23.20 6.60
C LYS A 187 -10.29 -22.02 6.71
N GLY A 188 -9.06 -22.30 7.10
CA GLY A 188 -8.02 -21.29 7.23
C GLY A 188 -6.98 -21.31 6.10
N ILE A 189 -6.38 -20.15 5.86
CA ILE A 189 -5.26 -19.91 4.94
C ILE A 189 -3.95 -20.05 5.73
N SER A 190 -3.05 -20.87 5.21
CA SER A 190 -1.73 -21.09 5.82
C SER A 190 -0.85 -19.85 5.70
N SER A 191 -0.06 -19.52 6.72
CA SER A 191 0.97 -18.46 6.63
C SER A 191 1.95 -18.69 5.48
N ALA A 192 2.12 -19.94 5.04
CA ALA A 192 2.93 -20.28 3.86
C ALA A 192 2.39 -19.72 2.54
N SER A 193 1.10 -19.36 2.48
CA SER A 193 0.57 -18.63 1.33
C SER A 193 1.20 -17.24 1.21
N GLU A 194 1.54 -16.59 2.33
CA GLU A 194 2.20 -15.28 2.34
C GLU A 194 3.73 -15.40 2.19
N TRP A 195 4.38 -16.19 3.06
CA TRP A 195 5.84 -16.13 3.15
C TRP A 195 6.58 -16.78 1.97
N LYS A 196 5.97 -17.73 1.24
CA LYS A 196 6.62 -18.38 0.10
C LYS A 196 6.81 -17.45 -1.11
N PRO A 197 5.79 -16.70 -1.56
CA PRO A 197 6.01 -15.64 -2.56
C PRO A 197 7.04 -14.62 -2.11
N ILE A 198 7.04 -14.23 -0.83
CA ILE A 198 8.05 -13.30 -0.29
C ILE A 198 9.47 -13.88 -0.45
N GLU A 199 9.69 -15.15 -0.09
CA GLU A 199 10.98 -15.81 -0.26
C GLU A 199 11.45 -15.80 -1.73
N ARG A 200 10.55 -16.14 -2.66
CA ARG A 200 10.82 -16.06 -4.11
C ARG A 200 11.19 -14.64 -4.52
N ASP A 201 10.37 -13.66 -4.13
CA ASP A 201 10.48 -12.29 -4.61
C ASP A 201 11.68 -11.54 -4.03
N LEU A 202 12.08 -11.86 -2.80
CA LEU A 202 13.33 -11.35 -2.20
C LEU A 202 14.56 -11.83 -2.97
N ARG A 203 14.58 -13.10 -3.39
CA ARG A 203 15.64 -13.63 -4.25
C ARG A 203 15.65 -12.92 -5.60
N LEU A 204 14.49 -12.75 -6.23
CA LEU A 204 14.38 -12.02 -7.50
C LEU A 204 14.80 -10.56 -7.37
N ALA A 205 14.41 -9.87 -6.29
CA ALA A 205 14.79 -8.48 -6.03
C ALA A 205 16.32 -8.36 -5.86
N LYS A 206 16.96 -9.32 -5.18
CA LYS A 206 18.42 -9.40 -5.07
C LYS A 206 19.09 -9.61 -6.43
N GLU A 207 18.54 -10.51 -7.25
CA GLU A 207 19.08 -10.84 -8.58
C GLU A 207 18.91 -9.68 -9.59
N THR A 208 17.79 -8.96 -9.53
CA THR A 208 17.44 -7.88 -10.49
C THR A 208 17.86 -6.49 -10.03
N GLY A 209 18.08 -6.31 -8.72
CA GLY A 209 18.34 -5.00 -8.10
C GLY A 209 17.12 -4.07 -8.08
N CYS A 210 15.91 -4.61 -8.27
CA CYS A 210 14.65 -3.85 -8.22
C CYS A 210 14.30 -3.43 -6.79
N LYS A 211 13.71 -2.24 -6.63
CA LYS A 211 13.06 -1.82 -5.39
C LYS A 211 11.81 -2.67 -5.19
N TYR A 212 11.72 -3.38 -4.08
CA TYR A 212 10.61 -4.28 -3.79
C TYR A 212 9.89 -3.87 -2.50
N HIS A 213 8.56 -3.86 -2.51
CA HIS A 213 7.73 -3.55 -1.35
C HIS A 213 6.75 -4.68 -1.07
N VAL A 214 6.81 -5.25 0.13
CA VAL A 214 5.90 -6.31 0.57
C VAL A 214 4.69 -5.68 1.25
N CYS A 215 3.49 -5.87 0.67
CA CYS A 215 2.25 -5.36 1.22
C CYS A 215 1.85 -6.12 2.49
N HIS A 216 1.25 -5.39 3.44
CA HIS A 216 0.52 -5.85 4.62
C HIS A 216 1.00 -7.19 5.25
N ILE A 217 2.25 -7.28 5.70
CA ILE A 217 2.79 -8.51 6.28
C ILE A 217 2.00 -8.94 7.53
N SER A 218 1.74 -10.24 7.65
CA SER A 218 0.92 -10.80 8.74
C SER A 218 1.56 -11.98 9.48
N CYS A 219 2.66 -12.57 8.97
CA CYS A 219 3.29 -13.72 9.64
C CYS A 219 4.77 -13.52 10.04
N LYS A 220 5.18 -14.25 11.08
CA LYS A 220 6.52 -14.18 11.67
C LYS A 220 7.62 -14.59 10.68
N GLU A 221 7.32 -15.54 9.80
CA GLU A 221 8.24 -16.04 8.77
C GLU A 221 8.57 -14.93 7.75
N SER A 222 7.56 -14.17 7.31
CA SER A 222 7.73 -13.00 6.44
C SER A 222 8.65 -11.96 7.08
N VAL A 223 8.43 -11.64 8.36
CA VAL A 223 9.28 -10.69 9.10
C VAL A 223 10.74 -11.15 9.12
N GLU A 224 10.99 -12.44 9.38
CA GLU A 224 12.34 -13.00 9.41
C GLU A 224 13.01 -13.04 8.03
N LEU A 225 12.26 -13.38 6.98
CA LEU A 225 12.76 -13.33 5.60
C LEU A 225 13.17 -11.90 5.20
N ILE A 226 12.31 -10.92 5.46
CA ILE A 226 12.57 -9.50 5.12
C ILE A 226 13.75 -8.97 5.95
N ARG A 227 13.84 -9.31 7.24
CA ARG A 227 14.99 -8.94 8.10
C ARG A 227 16.31 -9.42 7.51
N ARG A 228 16.38 -10.68 7.10
CA ARG A 228 17.59 -11.27 6.49
C ARG A 228 17.90 -10.63 5.15
N ALA A 229 16.90 -10.42 4.29
CA ALA A 229 17.12 -9.78 3.00
C ALA A 229 17.64 -8.33 3.12
N LYS A 230 17.15 -7.56 4.10
CA LYS A 230 17.70 -6.22 4.41
C LYS A 230 19.15 -6.29 4.86
N ALA A 231 19.51 -7.25 5.72
CA ALA A 231 20.89 -7.44 6.16
C ALA A 231 21.83 -7.84 5.00
N ASP A 232 21.29 -8.56 4.01
CA ASP A 232 21.97 -8.95 2.77
C ASP A 232 22.07 -7.82 1.72
N GLY A 233 21.54 -6.62 2.02
CA GLY A 233 21.59 -5.46 1.11
C GLY A 233 20.55 -5.47 0.00
N VAL A 234 19.50 -6.29 0.10
CA VAL A 234 18.36 -6.25 -0.83
C VAL A 234 17.57 -4.95 -0.59
N ASP A 235 17.26 -4.23 -1.67
CA ASP A 235 16.42 -3.03 -1.64
C ASP A 235 14.94 -3.39 -1.46
N VAL A 236 14.63 -3.83 -0.23
CA VAL A 236 13.28 -4.26 0.16
C VAL A 236 12.73 -3.42 1.30
N THR A 237 11.46 -3.06 1.17
CA THR A 237 10.63 -2.45 2.21
C THR A 237 9.38 -3.28 2.43
N CYS A 238 8.64 -2.98 3.50
CA CYS A 238 7.40 -3.66 3.82
C CYS A 238 6.50 -2.76 4.67
N GLU A 239 5.22 -3.10 4.70
CA GLU A 239 4.21 -2.45 5.54
C GLU A 239 3.40 -3.50 6.33
N THR A 240 2.63 -3.03 7.30
CA THR A 240 1.55 -3.80 7.93
C THR A 240 0.37 -2.87 8.23
N ALA A 241 -0.78 -3.43 8.55
CA ALA A 241 -2.00 -2.66 8.83
C ALA A 241 -2.27 -2.54 10.34
N PRO A 242 -2.92 -1.46 10.80
CA PRO A 242 -3.23 -1.27 12.22
C PRO A 242 -3.93 -2.46 12.87
N HIS A 243 -4.83 -3.15 12.15
CA HIS A 243 -5.54 -4.31 12.68
C HIS A 243 -4.63 -5.52 12.93
N TYR A 244 -3.55 -5.71 12.15
CA TYR A 244 -2.56 -6.78 12.41
C TYR A 244 -1.64 -6.48 13.60
N LEU A 245 -1.54 -5.22 14.02
CA LEU A 245 -0.78 -4.82 15.21
C LEU A 245 -1.59 -4.97 16.50
N ILE A 246 -2.91 -4.96 16.39
CA ILE A 246 -3.82 -4.89 17.54
C ILE A 246 -4.55 -6.23 17.77
N PHE A 247 -4.98 -6.88 16.69
CA PHE A 247 -5.81 -8.09 16.75
C PHE A 247 -5.03 -9.32 16.28
N ASN A 248 -5.49 -10.48 16.73
CA ASN A 248 -5.05 -11.79 16.25
C ASN A 248 -6.26 -12.69 15.91
N ASP A 249 -5.99 -13.95 15.54
CA ASP A 249 -7.02 -14.88 15.10
C ASP A 249 -8.08 -15.19 16.17
N MET A 250 -7.78 -14.99 17.45
CA MET A 250 -8.71 -15.23 18.55
C MET A 250 -9.69 -14.07 18.81
N ASP A 251 -9.56 -12.95 18.09
CA ASP A 251 -10.47 -11.79 18.20
C ASP A 251 -11.62 -11.83 17.17
N LEU A 252 -11.78 -12.96 16.45
CA LEU A 252 -12.81 -13.18 15.41
C LEU A 252 -14.21 -13.50 15.94
#